data_AF-A0A9D5K5U7-F1
#
_entry.id   AF-A0A9D5K5U7-F1
#
_cell.length_a   1.000
_cell.length_b   1.000
_cell.length_c   1.000
_cell.angle_alpha   90.00
_cell.angle_beta   90.00
_cell.angle_gamma   90.00
#
_symmetry.space_group_name_H-M   'P 1'
#
loop_
_entity.id
_entity.type
_entity.pdbx_description
1 polymer ?
#
loop_
_entity_poly.entity_id
_entity_poly.type
_entity_poly.pdbx_seq_one_letter_code
_entity_poly.pdbx_strand_id
1 'polypeptide(L)'
;MKPYNLTLLLMTAAALLSSCTTGFTHRTRLKISESDVDIERVQFYTNKKIVLRRDVRRDERVRTTKGGKLTVENGRVVETVRIGRKTPGVCTAVTDTTLILRVGESESSVLQFRREGDDYVLDRGTASKNQVLFESRTYEVLRGAECALRIKRSDDFDTRRSRRRVRGLRLATE
;
A
#
# COMPACT_ATOMS: atom_id res chain seq x y z
N MET A 1 -20.21 13.16 -39.52
CA MET A 1 -18.88 13.15 -38.87
C MET A 1 -18.35 11.73 -38.94
N LYS A 2 -17.14 11.53 -39.44
CA LYS A 2 -16.65 10.20 -39.78
C LYS A 2 -16.24 9.42 -38.51
N PRO A 3 -16.51 8.10 -38.43
CA PRO A 3 -16.41 7.32 -37.18
C PRO A 3 -14.99 7.25 -36.58
N TYR A 4 -13.96 7.56 -37.38
CA TYR A 4 -12.56 7.61 -36.96
C TYR A 4 -12.21 8.77 -36.03
N ASN A 5 -12.99 9.86 -36.04
CA ASN A 5 -12.72 11.00 -35.15
C ASN A 5 -13.10 10.70 -33.69
N LEU A 6 -14.05 9.79 -33.46
CA LEU A 6 -14.49 9.38 -32.13
C LEU A 6 -13.52 8.35 -31.51
N THR A 7 -12.95 7.46 -32.33
CA THR A 7 -11.96 6.46 -31.89
C THR A 7 -10.61 7.10 -31.57
N LEU A 8 -10.21 8.13 -32.33
CA LEU A 8 -8.98 8.88 -32.06
C LEU A 8 -9.08 9.67 -30.74
N LEU A 9 -10.25 10.27 -30.45
CA LEU A 9 -10.52 11.00 -29.21
C LEU A 9 -10.47 10.09 -27.96
N LEU A 10 -10.99 8.86 -28.08
CA LEU A 10 -11.04 7.88 -26.99
C LEU A 10 -9.64 7.34 -26.61
N MET A 11 -8.74 7.19 -27.59
CA MET A 11 -7.35 6.77 -27.36
C MET A 11 -6.49 7.84 -26.68
N THR A 12 -6.71 9.13 -26.98
CA THR A 12 -6.01 10.24 -26.30
C THR A 12 -6.44 10.43 -24.85
N ALA A 13 -7.68 10.08 -24.48
CA ALA A 13 -8.16 10.19 -23.09
C ALA A 13 -7.52 9.14 -22.16
N ALA A 14 -7.11 7.98 -22.69
CA ALA A 14 -6.49 6.92 -21.90
C ALA A 14 -5.06 7.23 -21.44
N ALA A 15 -4.37 8.19 -22.08
CA ALA A 15 -2.99 8.54 -21.76
C ALA A 15 -2.85 9.47 -20.53
N LEU A 16 -3.93 10.05 -20.02
CA LEU A 16 -3.89 11.03 -18.92
C LEU A 16 -4.04 10.45 -17.51
N LEU A 17 -4.22 9.12 -17.38
CA LEU A 17 -4.47 8.47 -16.09
C LEU A 17 -3.25 7.76 -15.50
N SER A 18 -2.03 8.07 -15.96
CA SER A 18 -0.82 7.61 -15.28
C SER A 18 -0.69 8.30 -13.92
N SER A 19 -1.41 7.81 -12.91
CA SER A 19 -1.29 8.27 -11.53
C SER A 19 0.14 7.97 -11.07
N CYS A 20 0.98 9.01 -11.05
CA CYS A 20 2.33 8.93 -10.55
C CYS A 20 2.24 8.75 -9.02
N THR A 21 2.68 7.61 -8.52
CA THR A 21 2.85 7.43 -7.07
C THR A 21 4.22 7.97 -6.65
N THR A 22 4.36 8.39 -5.41
CA THR A 22 5.63 8.79 -4.77
C THR A 22 5.93 7.88 -3.58
N GLY A 23 7.17 7.86 -3.10
CA GLY A 23 7.55 7.10 -1.91
C GLY A 23 6.82 7.62 -0.68
N PHE A 24 6.30 6.71 0.14
CA PHE A 24 5.78 7.06 1.46
C PHE A 24 6.91 6.97 2.47
N THR A 25 7.37 8.13 2.92
CA THR A 25 8.51 8.25 3.82
C THR A 25 8.09 8.89 5.15
N HIS A 26 8.98 8.88 6.15
CA HIS A 26 8.73 9.52 7.44
C HIS A 26 8.48 11.01 7.27
N ARG A 27 9.21 11.70 6.38
CA ARG A 27 8.93 13.08 6.02
C ARG A 27 7.51 13.27 5.46
N THR A 28 7.06 12.39 4.58
CA THR A 28 5.70 12.44 4.03
C THR A 28 4.64 12.17 5.10
N ARG A 29 4.90 11.24 6.02
CA ARG A 29 4.04 11.00 7.19
C ARG A 29 3.88 12.25 8.05
N LEU A 30 4.96 12.96 8.34
CA LEU A 30 4.92 14.20 9.12
C LEU A 30 4.06 15.27 8.44
N LYS A 31 4.23 15.46 7.13
CA LYS A 31 3.37 16.37 6.35
C LYS A 31 1.88 16.00 6.44
N ILE A 32 1.56 14.71 6.42
CA ILE A 32 0.18 14.22 6.56
C ILE A 32 -0.35 14.55 7.96
N SER A 33 0.42 14.31 9.01
CA SER A 33 0.00 14.63 10.38
C SER A 33 -0.14 16.13 10.65
N GLU A 34 0.61 16.97 9.94
CA GLU A 34 0.46 18.44 9.99
C GLU A 34 -0.75 18.93 9.18
N SER A 35 -1.33 18.07 8.35
CA SER A 35 -2.54 18.35 7.58
C SER A 35 -3.78 17.80 8.29
N ASP A 36 -4.97 18.28 7.93
CA ASP A 36 -6.24 17.72 8.43
C ASP A 36 -6.60 16.35 7.82
N VAL A 37 -5.62 15.64 7.23
CA VAL A 37 -5.84 14.33 6.60
C VAL A 37 -5.38 13.21 7.50
N ASP A 38 -6.33 12.36 7.84
CA ASP A 38 -6.06 11.12 8.54
C ASP A 38 -5.29 10.14 7.63
N ILE A 39 -4.21 9.57 8.18
CA ILE A 39 -3.37 8.56 7.52
C ILE A 39 -4.18 7.32 7.12
N GLU A 40 -5.23 6.98 7.86
CA GLU A 40 -6.12 5.86 7.55
C GLU A 40 -6.92 6.08 6.26
N ARG A 41 -7.09 7.35 5.85
CA ARG A 41 -7.78 7.73 4.60
C ARG A 41 -6.83 7.78 3.40
N VAL A 42 -5.54 7.58 3.61
CA VAL A 42 -4.53 7.58 2.55
C VAL A 42 -4.50 6.21 1.86
N GLN A 43 -4.52 6.22 0.52
CA GLN A 43 -4.37 4.99 -0.26
C GLN A 43 -2.88 4.68 -0.45
N PHE A 44 -2.44 3.56 0.14
CA PHE A 44 -1.09 3.06 -0.02
C PHE A 44 -0.98 2.07 -1.19
N TYR A 45 0.24 1.89 -1.67
CA TYR A 45 0.60 0.95 -2.73
C TYR A 45 1.94 0.27 -2.45
N THR A 46 2.06 -1.01 -2.77
CA THR A 46 3.36 -1.71 -2.78
C THR A 46 4.23 -1.24 -3.94
N ASN A 47 5.52 -0.98 -3.70
CA ASN A 47 6.45 -0.64 -4.80
C ASN A 47 6.99 -1.87 -5.53
N LYS A 48 6.95 -3.06 -4.91
CA LYS A 48 7.48 -4.33 -5.42
C LYS A 48 6.45 -5.45 -5.28
N LYS A 49 6.68 -6.52 -6.03
CA LYS A 49 5.93 -7.78 -5.90
C LYS A 49 6.43 -8.52 -4.65
N ILE A 50 5.51 -8.98 -3.82
CA ILE A 50 5.80 -9.81 -2.65
C ILE A 50 5.35 -11.24 -2.96
N VAL A 51 6.21 -12.21 -2.68
CA VAL A 51 5.91 -13.64 -2.84
C VAL A 51 6.11 -14.31 -1.50
N LEU A 52 5.04 -14.91 -0.99
CA LEU A 52 4.99 -15.59 0.29
C LEU A 52 4.87 -17.09 0.07
N ARG A 53 5.58 -17.90 0.86
CA ARG A 53 5.55 -19.36 0.80
C ARG A 53 5.43 -19.97 2.19
N ARG A 54 4.65 -21.04 2.33
CA ARG A 54 4.66 -21.89 3.52
C ARG A 54 4.47 -23.35 3.14
N ASP A 55 5.06 -24.24 3.92
CA ASP A 55 4.74 -25.66 3.88
C ASP A 55 3.41 -25.88 4.63
N VAL A 56 2.45 -26.55 4.00
CA VAL A 56 1.16 -26.92 4.61
C VAL A 56 1.35 -28.27 5.31
N ARG A 57 1.00 -28.34 6.60
CA ARG A 57 1.13 -29.58 7.38
C ARG A 57 0.07 -30.60 6.92
N ARG A 58 0.40 -31.90 6.98
CA ARG A 58 -0.48 -32.98 6.49
C ARG A 58 -1.83 -33.04 7.21
N ASP A 59 -1.88 -32.61 8.46
CA ASP A 59 -3.04 -32.59 9.34
C ASP A 59 -3.85 -31.28 9.27
N GLU A 60 -3.33 -30.25 8.58
CA GLU A 60 -4.06 -28.99 8.39
C GLU A 60 -5.19 -29.20 7.37
N ARG A 61 -6.44 -28.88 7.74
CA ARG A 61 -7.53 -28.81 6.77
C ARG A 61 -7.16 -27.79 5.69
N VAL A 62 -6.90 -28.30 4.49
CA VAL A 62 -6.43 -27.52 3.35
C VAL A 62 -7.53 -26.57 2.87
N ARG A 63 -7.52 -25.35 3.41
CA ARG A 63 -8.20 -24.20 2.81
C ARG A 63 -7.14 -23.24 2.32
N THR A 64 -7.01 -23.15 1.00
CA THR A 64 -6.15 -22.15 0.36
C THR A 64 -6.62 -20.76 0.75
N THR A 65 -5.71 -19.90 1.17
CA THR A 65 -5.92 -18.46 1.28
C THR A 65 -6.47 -17.92 -0.04
N LYS A 66 -7.37 -16.92 0.00
CA LYS A 66 -7.88 -16.30 -1.23
C LYS A 66 -6.71 -15.66 -2.00
N GLY A 67 -6.47 -16.13 -3.22
CA GLY A 67 -5.31 -15.71 -4.04
C GLY A 67 -4.02 -16.53 -3.81
N GLY A 68 -4.05 -17.50 -2.90
CA GLY A 68 -3.00 -18.51 -2.75
C GLY A 68 -3.09 -19.60 -3.83
N LYS A 69 -1.95 -20.23 -4.14
CA LYS A 69 -1.86 -21.42 -4.99
C LYS A 69 -1.20 -22.55 -4.20
N LEU A 70 -1.81 -23.73 -4.22
CA LEU A 70 -1.22 -24.95 -3.68
C LEU A 70 -0.45 -25.69 -4.76
N THR A 71 0.76 -26.13 -4.45
CA THR A 71 1.59 -27.02 -5.27
C THR A 71 2.13 -28.16 -4.43
N VAL A 72 2.45 -29.29 -5.07
CA VAL A 72 3.18 -30.38 -4.41
C VAL A 72 4.63 -30.32 -4.85
N GLU A 73 5.54 -30.13 -3.89
CA GLU A 73 6.99 -30.04 -4.13
C GLU A 73 7.68 -31.02 -3.19
N ASN A 74 8.43 -31.98 -3.73
CA ASN A 74 9.18 -32.99 -2.95
C ASN A 74 8.32 -33.72 -1.90
N GLY A 75 7.09 -34.09 -2.25
CA GLY A 75 6.16 -34.79 -1.36
C GLY A 75 5.56 -33.92 -0.26
N ARG A 76 5.76 -32.60 -0.30
CA ARG A 76 5.16 -31.61 0.61
C ARG A 76 4.14 -30.76 -0.13
N VAL A 77 3.04 -30.44 0.54
CA VAL A 77 2.07 -29.45 0.03
C VAL A 77 2.61 -28.07 0.39
N VAL A 78 2.74 -27.21 -0.61
CA VAL A 78 3.28 -25.85 -0.48
C VAL A 78 2.20 -24.87 -0.88
N GLU A 79 1.95 -23.87 -0.05
CA GLU A 79 1.10 -22.74 -0.38
C GLU A 79 1.94 -21.52 -0.76
N THR A 80 1.64 -20.92 -1.91
CA THR A 80 2.27 -19.69 -2.38
C THR A 80 1.24 -18.58 -2.56
N VAL A 81 1.45 -17.43 -1.92
CA VAL A 81 0.66 -16.22 -2.11
C VAL A 81 1.48 -15.19 -2.90
N ARG A 82 0.87 -14.55 -3.90
CA ARG A 82 1.52 -13.54 -4.74
C ARG A 82 0.79 -12.21 -4.62
N ILE A 83 1.45 -11.22 -4.03
CA ILE A 83 0.94 -9.85 -3.92
C ILE A 83 1.64 -9.02 -4.99
N GLY A 84 0.86 -8.47 -5.91
CA GLY A 84 1.36 -7.72 -7.04
C GLY A 84 2.13 -6.46 -6.63
N ARG A 85 2.95 -5.95 -7.55
CA ARG A 85 3.45 -4.57 -7.45
C ARG A 85 2.26 -3.62 -7.69
N LYS A 86 2.26 -2.45 -7.02
CA LYS A 86 1.15 -1.49 -7.01
C LYS A 86 -0.15 -2.08 -6.45
N THR A 87 -0.07 -3.08 -5.56
CA THR A 87 -1.27 -3.58 -4.86
C THR A 87 -1.76 -2.47 -3.93
N PRO A 88 -3.02 -2.02 -4.05
CA PRO A 88 -3.57 -1.04 -3.14
C PRO A 88 -3.71 -1.62 -1.73
N GLY A 89 -3.39 -0.82 -0.72
CA GLY A 89 -3.58 -1.16 0.69
C GLY A 89 -4.16 0.01 1.48
N VAL A 90 -5.02 -0.30 2.44
CA VAL A 90 -5.61 0.67 3.37
C VAL A 90 -4.99 0.46 4.75
N CYS A 91 -4.62 1.54 5.42
CA CYS A 91 -4.07 1.48 6.77
C CYS A 91 -5.17 1.13 7.77
N THR A 92 -4.97 0.07 8.54
CA THR A 92 -5.91 -0.42 9.57
C THR A 92 -5.39 -0.23 10.98
N ALA A 93 -4.09 0.03 11.14
CA ALA A 93 -3.49 0.41 12.41
C ALA A 93 -2.15 1.11 12.16
N VAL A 94 -1.82 2.05 13.04
CA VAL A 94 -0.59 2.85 12.97
C VAL A 94 0.05 2.98 14.35
N THR A 95 1.37 2.88 14.40
CA THR A 95 2.21 3.26 15.55
C THR A 95 3.28 4.25 15.07
N ASP A 96 4.15 4.76 15.97
CA ASP A 96 5.20 5.70 15.60
C ASP A 96 6.14 5.20 14.49
N THR A 97 6.39 3.89 14.46
CA THR A 97 7.34 3.27 13.52
C THR A 97 6.70 2.27 12.58
N THR A 98 5.42 1.92 12.75
CA THR A 98 4.79 0.83 12.00
C THR A 98 3.45 1.26 11.40
N LEU A 99 3.16 0.75 10.20
CA LEU A 99 1.83 0.75 9.60
C LEU A 99 1.40 -0.69 9.33
N ILE A 100 0.14 -1.00 9.64
CA ILE A 100 -0.49 -2.26 9.25
C ILE A 100 -1.46 -1.95 8.11
N LEU A 101 -1.24 -2.57 6.95
CA LEU A 101 -2.04 -2.36 5.77
C LEU A 101 -2.82 -3.61 5.41
N ARG A 102 -4.14 -3.49 5.22
CA ARG A 102 -4.94 -4.53 4.57
C ARG A 102 -4.76 -4.42 3.05
N VAL A 103 -4.26 -5.47 2.43
CA VAL A 103 -3.89 -5.53 1.00
C VAL A 103 -4.69 -6.59 0.22
N GLY A 104 -5.74 -7.14 0.83
CA GLY A 104 -6.63 -8.14 0.24
C GLY A 104 -8.08 -7.97 0.72
N GLU A 105 -8.94 -8.89 0.30
CA GLU A 105 -10.38 -8.84 0.60
C GLU A 105 -10.70 -9.21 2.06
N SER A 106 -9.90 -10.07 2.69
CA SER A 106 -10.13 -10.47 4.08
C SER A 106 -9.58 -9.42 5.04
N GLU A 107 -10.26 -9.22 6.16
CA GLU A 107 -9.76 -8.44 7.30
C GLU A 107 -8.39 -8.93 7.80
N SER A 108 -8.09 -10.21 7.58
CA SER A 108 -6.82 -10.82 7.95
C SER A 108 -5.73 -10.75 6.87
N SER A 109 -6.04 -10.25 5.67
CA SER A 109 -5.08 -10.06 4.57
C SER A 109 -4.19 -8.82 4.81
N VAL A 110 -3.58 -8.75 5.98
CA VAL A 110 -2.78 -7.61 6.43
C VAL A 110 -1.28 -7.87 6.26
N LEU A 111 -0.54 -6.81 5.93
CA LEU A 111 0.91 -6.78 5.95
C LEU A 111 1.37 -5.62 6.84
N GLN A 112 2.42 -5.88 7.61
CA GLN A 112 3.05 -4.87 8.45
C GLN A 112 4.22 -4.24 7.71
N PHE A 113 4.36 -2.93 7.83
CA PHE A 113 5.47 -2.15 7.28
C PHE A 113 6.10 -1.34 8.40
N ARG A 114 7.41 -1.47 8.59
CA ARG A 114 8.18 -0.78 9.63
C ARG A 114 9.06 0.29 8.98
N ARG A 115 9.26 1.39 9.69
CA ARG A 115 10.21 2.43 9.32
C ARG A 115 11.63 1.86 9.31
N GLU A 116 12.30 2.00 8.18
CA GLU A 116 13.72 1.67 7.97
C GLU A 116 14.37 2.86 7.27
N GLY A 117 15.20 3.62 7.99
CA GLY A 117 15.64 4.94 7.52
C GLY A 117 14.44 5.90 7.39
N ASP A 118 14.29 6.51 6.21
CA ASP A 118 13.13 7.37 5.89
C ASP A 118 11.96 6.55 5.30
N ASP A 119 12.19 5.34 4.78
CA ASP A 119 11.16 4.55 4.11
C ASP A 119 10.37 3.66 5.08
N TYR A 120 9.17 3.24 4.67
CA TYR A 120 8.39 2.18 5.33
C TYR A 120 8.46 0.90 4.51
N VAL A 121 9.18 -0.10 5.02
CA VAL A 121 9.52 -1.36 4.35
C VAL A 121 8.79 -2.53 5.00
N LEU A 122 8.50 -3.58 4.22
CA LEU A 122 7.84 -4.80 4.70
C LEU A 122 8.54 -5.33 5.96
N ASP A 123 7.77 -5.42 7.04
CA ASP A 123 8.25 -5.92 8.32
C ASP A 123 8.24 -7.44 8.33
N ARG A 124 9.43 -8.04 8.39
CA ARG A 124 9.65 -9.49 8.38
C ARG A 124 9.89 -10.08 9.77
N GLY A 125 9.50 -9.35 10.81
CA GLY A 125 9.81 -9.68 12.20
C GLY A 125 11.30 -9.52 12.49
N THR A 126 11.95 -10.59 12.96
CA THR A 126 13.40 -10.64 13.15
C THR A 126 14.09 -11.03 11.84
N ALA A 127 15.21 -10.38 11.50
CA ALA A 127 15.93 -10.61 10.24
C ALA A 127 16.30 -12.09 9.98
N SER A 128 16.50 -12.88 11.05
CA SER A 128 16.78 -14.32 10.98
C SER A 128 15.61 -15.18 10.52
N LYS A 129 14.36 -14.69 10.57
CA LYS A 129 13.18 -15.49 10.25
C LYS A 129 12.62 -15.22 8.87
N ASN A 130 12.84 -14.03 8.29
CA ASN A 130 12.36 -13.66 6.95
C ASN A 130 10.87 -14.00 6.75
N GLN A 131 10.03 -13.71 7.75
CA GLN A 131 8.66 -14.21 7.86
C GLN A 131 7.65 -13.10 8.08
N VAL A 132 6.43 -13.29 7.58
CA VAL A 132 5.30 -12.38 7.80
C VAL A 132 4.07 -13.16 8.25
N LEU A 133 3.23 -12.53 9.06
CA LEU A 133 1.88 -13.00 9.33
C LEU A 133 0.96 -12.48 8.22
N PHE A 134 0.25 -13.37 7.52
CA PHE A 134 -0.73 -13.03 6.49
C PHE A 134 -1.89 -14.02 6.57
N GLU A 135 -3.13 -13.52 6.66
CA GLU A 135 -4.33 -14.34 6.88
C GLU A 135 -4.20 -15.34 8.02
N SER A 136 -3.73 -14.85 9.17
CA SER A 136 -3.51 -15.63 10.41
C SER A 136 -2.52 -16.79 10.26
N ARG A 137 -1.73 -16.83 9.18
CA ARG A 137 -0.71 -17.84 8.91
C ARG A 137 0.65 -17.19 8.76
N THR A 138 1.68 -17.89 9.22
CA THR A 138 3.06 -17.43 9.04
C THR A 138 3.60 -17.93 7.71
N TYR A 139 4.11 -17.02 6.89
CA TYR A 139 4.74 -17.30 5.61
C TYR A 139 6.19 -16.82 5.61
N GLU A 140 7.04 -17.56 4.92
CA GLU A 140 8.36 -17.10 4.50
C GLU A 140 8.23 -16.14 3.31
N VAL A 141 9.04 -15.07 3.31
CA VAL A 141 9.11 -14.11 2.21
C VAL A 141 10.15 -14.57 1.18
N LEU A 142 9.71 -15.18 0.09
CA LEU A 142 10.62 -15.58 -1.00
C LEU A 142 11.13 -14.40 -1.82
N ARG A 143 10.32 -13.33 -1.95
CA ARG A 143 10.66 -12.15 -2.73
C ARG A 143 9.94 -10.92 -2.20
N GLY A 144 10.58 -9.75 -2.33
CA GLY A 144 9.99 -8.46 -1.98
C GLY A 144 10.15 -8.11 -0.51
N ALA A 145 11.19 -8.63 0.15
CA ALA A 145 11.56 -8.30 1.52
C ALA A 145 11.81 -6.79 1.71
N GLU A 146 12.28 -6.14 0.65
CA GLU A 146 12.57 -4.72 0.54
C GLU A 146 11.40 -3.91 -0.05
N CYS A 147 10.19 -4.48 -0.06
CA CYS A 147 9.02 -3.77 -0.56
C CYS A 147 8.71 -2.57 0.34
N ALA A 148 8.76 -1.37 -0.23
CA ALA A 148 8.43 -0.12 0.42
C ALA A 148 7.07 0.41 -0.02
N LEU A 149 6.49 1.28 0.81
CA LEU A 149 5.20 1.91 0.56
C LEU A 149 5.28 3.10 -0.40
N ARG A 150 4.19 3.30 -1.13
CA ARG A 150 3.96 4.46 -1.99
C ARG A 150 2.56 5.01 -1.77
N ILE A 151 2.38 6.31 -2.04
CA ILE A 151 1.08 7.00 -2.07
C ILE A 151 0.90 7.72 -3.40
N LYS A 152 -0.31 8.18 -3.74
CA LYS A 152 -0.48 9.00 -4.96
C LYS A 152 0.20 10.35 -4.76
N ARG A 153 0.80 10.90 -5.83
CA ARG A 153 1.41 12.23 -5.79
C ARG A 153 0.40 13.36 -5.54
N SER A 154 -0.87 13.16 -5.86
CA SER A 154 -1.96 14.09 -5.51
C SER A 154 -2.25 14.17 -4.01
N ASP A 155 -1.79 13.17 -3.26
CA ASP A 155 -1.82 13.15 -1.80
C ASP A 155 -0.54 13.79 -1.22
N ASP A 156 0.29 14.45 -2.04
CA ASP A 156 1.34 15.37 -1.58
C ASP A 156 0.65 16.72 -1.36
N PHE A 157 0.35 17.01 -0.09
CA PHE A 157 -0.59 18.02 0.40
C PHE A 157 -0.19 19.49 0.20
N ASP A 158 0.42 19.86 -0.93
CA ASP A 158 0.93 21.23 -1.17
C ASP A 158 -0.07 22.18 -1.86
N THR A 159 -1.38 21.90 -1.82
CA THR A 159 -2.36 22.77 -2.52
C THR A 159 -3.61 23.15 -1.73
N ARG A 160 -3.72 22.72 -0.46
CA ARG A 160 -4.80 23.12 0.45
C ARG A 160 -4.37 24.01 1.61
N ARG A 161 -3.17 24.60 1.56
CA ARG A 161 -2.91 25.84 2.31
C ARG A 161 -3.73 26.95 1.68
N SER A 162 -4.98 27.01 2.14
CA SER A 162 -5.87 28.15 2.06
C SER A 162 -5.05 29.44 2.20
N ARG A 163 -4.80 30.11 1.08
CA ARG A 163 -4.55 31.55 1.06
C ARG A 163 -5.82 32.19 1.60
N ARG A 164 -5.96 32.27 2.92
CA ARG A 164 -6.91 33.18 3.52
C ARG A 164 -6.36 34.58 3.27
N ARG A 165 -6.70 35.17 2.11
CA ARG A 165 -6.56 36.62 1.91
C ARG A 165 -7.53 37.28 2.88
N VAL A 166 -7.04 37.70 4.03
CA VAL A 166 -7.80 38.53 4.96
C VAL A 166 -7.88 39.92 4.35
N ARG A 167 -9.09 40.43 4.08
CA ARG A 167 -9.26 41.87 3.82
C ARG A 167 -9.13 42.57 5.17
N GLY A 168 -8.25 43.57 5.28
CA GLY A 168 -8.10 44.37 6.49
C GLY A 168 -9.40 45.03 6.91
N LEU A 169 -9.63 45.12 8.22
CA LEU A 169 -10.76 45.82 8.83
C LEU A 169 -10.47 47.33 8.79
N ARG A 170 -11.40 48.14 8.25
CA ARG A 170 -11.38 49.61 8.43
C ARG A 170 -12.23 49.96 9.64
N LEU A 171 -11.69 50.81 10.50
CA LEU A 171 -12.43 51.40 11.61
C LEU A 171 -13.50 52.35 11.03
N ALA A 172 -14.75 52.19 11.45
CA ALA A 172 -15.76 53.22 11.24
C ALA A 172 -15.46 54.35 12.23
N THR A 173 -15.23 55.54 11.70
CA THR A 173 -15.15 56.77 12.48
C THR A 173 -16.54 57.37 12.51
N GLU A 174 -17.14 57.44 13.70
CA GLU A 174 -18.17 58.41 14.08
C GLU A 174 -17.85 58.94 15.48
#